data_AF-A0A834HKE8-F1
#
_entry.id   AF-A0A834HKE8-F1
#
_cell.length_a   1.000
_cell.length_b   1.000
_cell.length_c   1.000
_cell.angle_alpha   90.00
_cell.angle_beta   90.00
_cell.angle_gamma   90.00
#
_symmetry.space_group_name_H-M   'P 1'
#
loop_
_entity.id
_entity.type
_entity.pdbx_description
1 polymer ?
#
loop_
_entity_poly.entity_id
_entity_poly.type
_entity_poly.pdbx_seq_one_letter_code
_entity_poly.pdbx_strand_id
1 'polypeptide(L)'
;MYSECLAKLRLLLMDDKVPELKDEPKPCPRMKMLLDMPQLAWCDIKKHSWSYSDKSPNIHVDLYDPTKCFRIKHTRTTDCVRGRVGYSKVSFL
;
A
#
# COMPACT_ATOMS: atom_id res chain seq x y z
N MET A 1 -9.03 25.18 -6.90
CA MET A 1 -7.58 24.98 -6.65
C MET A 1 -7.17 23.50 -6.61
N TYR A 2 -7.89 22.57 -5.95
CA TYR A 2 -7.52 21.14 -5.94
C TYR A 2 -7.85 20.36 -7.24
N SER A 3 -8.80 20.83 -8.05
CA SER A 3 -9.22 20.16 -9.30
C SER A 3 -8.13 20.14 -10.37
N GLU A 4 -7.38 21.24 -10.51
CA GLU A 4 -6.28 21.33 -11.48
C GLU A 4 -5.09 20.46 -11.10
N CYS A 5 -4.76 20.35 -9.81
CA CYS A 5 -3.69 19.46 -9.34
C CYS A 5 -4.02 17.98 -9.60
N LEU A 6 -5.27 17.57 -9.36
CA LEU A 6 -5.71 16.20 -9.64
C LEU A 6 -5.81 15.91 -11.14
N ALA A 7 -6.23 16.88 -11.95
CA ALA A 7 -6.22 16.75 -13.41
C ALA A 7 -4.80 16.62 -13.98
N LYS A 8 -3.83 17.39 -13.43
CA LYS A 8 -2.41 17.30 -13.82
C LYS A 8 -1.77 15.99 -13.38
N LEU A 9 -2.08 15.48 -12.19
CA LEU A 9 -1.63 14.16 -11.76
C LEU A 9 -2.21 13.05 -12.63
N ARG A 10 -3.49 13.16 -13.02
CA ARG A 10 -4.12 12.20 -13.93
C ARG A 10 -3.49 12.23 -15.32
N LEU A 11 -3.13 13.40 -15.85
CA LEU A 11 -2.40 13.52 -17.11
C LEU A 11 -0.97 12.95 -17.02
N LEU A 12 -0.25 13.19 -15.92
CA LEU A 12 1.08 12.61 -15.67
C LEU A 12 1.06 11.09 -15.49
N LEU A 13 -0.04 10.54 -14.97
CA LEU A 13 -0.24 9.10 -14.78
C LEU A 13 -0.87 8.42 -16.01
N MET A 14 -1.42 9.19 -16.95
CA MET A 14 -2.01 8.72 -18.22
C MET A 14 -1.08 8.91 -19.41
N ASP A 15 0.07 9.57 -19.21
CA ASP A 15 1.15 9.54 -20.17
C ASP A 15 1.84 8.17 -20.00
N ASP A 16 1.57 7.24 -20.92
CA ASP A 16 2.14 5.88 -20.95
C ASP A 16 3.69 5.87 -21.02
N LYS A 17 4.31 7.05 -21.08
CA LYS A 17 5.75 7.24 -20.92
C LYS A 17 6.10 7.47 -19.46
N VAL A 18 6.00 6.42 -18.67
CA VAL A 18 6.87 6.31 -17.49
C VAL A 18 8.30 6.44 -18.03
N PRO A 19 9.06 7.47 -17.67
CA PRO A 19 10.45 7.56 -18.10
C PRO A 19 11.12 6.28 -17.61
N GLU A 20 11.65 5.46 -18.52
CA GLU A 20 12.45 4.31 -18.12
C GLU A 20 13.57 4.83 -17.23
N LEU A 21 13.47 4.57 -15.93
CA LEU A 21 14.52 4.81 -14.97
C LEU A 21 15.65 3.88 -15.38
N LYS A 22 16.69 4.45 -16.01
CA LYS A 22 17.77 3.73 -16.71
C LYS A 22 18.54 2.74 -15.83
N ASP A 23 18.32 2.77 -14.52
CA ASP A 23 18.97 1.95 -13.51
C ASP A 23 18.00 1.14 -12.62
N GLU A 24 16.74 0.95 -13.02
CA GLU A 24 15.83 0.12 -12.22
C GLU A 24 16.26 -1.36 -12.24
N PRO A 25 16.47 -1.97 -11.05
CA PRO A 25 16.83 -3.38 -10.98
C PRO A 25 15.68 -4.23 -11.53
N LYS A 26 15.99 -5.07 -12.54
CA LYS A 26 15.00 -5.99 -13.12
C LYS A 26 14.43 -6.88 -12.00
N PRO A 27 13.09 -6.99 -11.86
CA PRO A 27 12.49 -7.82 -10.83
C PRO A 27 12.93 -9.27 -11.00
N CYS A 28 13.19 -9.97 -9.89
CA CYS A 28 13.53 -11.38 -9.95
C CYS A 28 12.39 -12.20 -10.59
N PRO A 29 12.66 -13.36 -11.20
CA PRO A 29 11.64 -14.14 -11.91
C PRO A 29 10.39 -14.43 -11.08
N ARG A 30 10.56 -14.72 -9.79
CA ARG A 30 9.45 -14.95 -8.85
C ARG A 30 8.60 -13.70 -8.61
N MET A 31 9.22 -12.52 -8.54
CA MET A 31 8.51 -11.26 -8.39
C MET A 31 7.73 -10.94 -9.66
N LYS A 32 8.36 -11.10 -10.84
CA LYS A 32 7.69 -10.90 -12.13
C LYS A 32 6.44 -11.77 -12.25
N MET A 33 6.58 -13.07 -11.97
CA MET A 33 5.46 -14.00 -11.96
C MET A 33 4.33 -13.57 -11.00
N LEU A 34 4.66 -13.08 -9.80
CA LEU A 34 3.65 -12.62 -8.83
C LEU A 34 2.92 -11.36 -9.31
N LEU A 35 3.63 -10.43 -9.96
CA LEU A 35 3.04 -9.21 -10.51
C LEU A 35 2.15 -9.48 -11.72
N ASP A 36 2.44 -10.54 -12.48
CA ASP A 36 1.63 -10.97 -13.63
C ASP A 36 0.35 -11.74 -13.20
N MET A 37 0.21 -12.09 -11.92
CA MET A 37 -0.99 -12.75 -11.40
C MET A 37 -2.19 -11.79 -11.34
N PRO A 38 -3.43 -12.30 -11.50
CA PRO A 38 -4.62 -11.48 -11.33
C PRO A 38 -4.71 -10.89 -9.92
N GLN A 39 -5.34 -9.72 -9.79
CA GLN A 39 -5.56 -9.09 -8.50
C GLN A 39 -6.38 -9.99 -7.57
N LEU A 40 -6.05 -9.94 -6.27
CA LEU A 40 -6.76 -10.66 -5.24
C LEU A 40 -8.20 -10.18 -5.11
N ALA A 41 -9.09 -11.10 -4.71
CA ALA A 41 -10.46 -10.75 -4.35
C ALA A 41 -10.47 -9.80 -3.14
N TRP A 42 -11.48 -8.93 -3.08
CA TRP A 42 -11.59 -7.92 -2.02
C TRP A 42 -11.65 -8.52 -0.61
N CYS A 43 -12.26 -9.70 -0.46
CA CYS A 43 -12.30 -10.43 0.81
C CYS A 43 -10.90 -10.82 1.30
N ASP A 44 -9.99 -11.18 0.41
CA ASP A 44 -8.61 -11.53 0.76
C ASP A 44 -7.79 -10.27 1.08
N ILE A 45 -7.95 -9.20 0.29
CA ILE A 45 -7.32 -7.91 0.58
C ILE A 45 -7.69 -7.42 1.99
N LYS A 46 -8.96 -7.57 2.40
CA LYS A 46 -9.41 -7.22 3.76
C LYS A 46 -8.74 -8.04 4.86
N LYS A 47 -8.43 -9.32 4.62
CA LYS A 47 -7.71 -10.16 5.61
C LYS A 47 -6.33 -9.60 5.90
N HIS A 48 -5.66 -9.03 4.89
CA HIS A 48 -4.31 -8.47 4.98
C HIS A 48 -4.27 -6.96 5.26
N SER A 49 -5.42 -6.33 5.52
CA SER A 49 -5.56 -4.90 5.79
C SER A 49 -4.97 -4.47 7.14
N TRP A 50 -5.08 -3.18 7.49
CA TRP A 50 -4.55 -2.64 8.74
C TRP A 50 -5.24 -3.24 9.97
N SER A 51 -4.46 -3.44 11.03
CA SER A 51 -4.97 -3.93 12.32
C SER A 51 -5.61 -2.79 13.11
N TYR A 52 -6.80 -3.04 13.66
CA TYR A 52 -7.46 -2.08 14.57
C TYR A 52 -6.86 -2.08 15.97
N SER A 53 -6.31 -3.22 16.41
CA SER A 53 -5.76 -3.39 17.77
C SER A 53 -4.26 -3.10 17.84
N ASP A 54 -3.57 -3.11 16.71
CA ASP A 54 -2.10 -3.07 16.64
C ASP A 54 -1.62 -1.85 15.86
N LYS A 55 -1.82 -0.69 16.49
CA LYS A 55 -1.57 0.63 15.93
C LYS A 55 -1.23 1.64 17.04
N SER A 56 -0.48 2.67 16.70
CA SER A 56 -0.33 3.85 17.55
C SER A 56 -1.70 4.49 17.86
N PRO A 57 -1.89 5.09 19.04
CA PRO A 57 -3.15 5.74 19.42
C PRO A 57 -3.61 6.84 18.44
N ASN A 58 -2.67 7.53 17.79
CA ASN A 58 -2.97 8.62 16.86
C ASN A 58 -3.41 8.15 15.46
N ILE A 59 -3.33 6.85 15.16
CA ILE A 59 -3.76 6.29 13.88
C ILE A 59 -5.18 5.72 14.03
N HIS A 60 -6.04 6.03 13.09
CA HIS A 60 -7.41 5.54 12.98
C HIS A 60 -7.55 4.75 11.70
N VAL A 61 -7.98 3.50 11.79
CA VAL A 61 -8.31 2.69 10.61
C VAL A 61 -9.80 2.90 10.31
N ASP A 62 -10.15 3.09 9.05
CA ASP A 62 -11.55 3.31 8.64
C ASP A 62 -12.39 2.07 8.98
N LEU A 63 -13.61 2.28 9.46
CA LEU A 63 -14.54 1.20 9.80
C LEU A 63 -15.18 0.56 8.56
N TYR A 64 -15.33 1.34 7.47
CA TYR A 64 -15.99 0.86 6.24
C TYR A 64 -14.98 0.35 5.21
N ASP A 65 -13.76 0.88 5.24
CA ASP A 65 -12.65 0.46 4.37
C ASP A 65 -11.37 0.20 5.16
N PRO A 66 -11.16 -1.03 5.66
CA PRO A 66 -10.03 -1.33 6.53
C PRO A 66 -8.65 -1.20 5.85
N THR A 67 -8.61 -0.98 4.53
CA THR A 67 -7.37 -0.70 3.78
C THR A 67 -6.87 0.73 3.95
N LYS A 68 -7.70 1.62 4.52
CA LYS A 68 -7.38 3.03 4.77
C LYS A 68 -7.12 3.29 6.24
N CYS A 69 -6.10 4.10 6.50
CA CYS A 69 -5.85 4.65 7.82
C CYS A 69 -5.57 6.15 7.75
N PHE A 70 -5.97 6.86 8.80
CA PHE A 70 -5.79 8.29 8.97
C PHE A 70 -4.95 8.54 10.21
N ARG A 71 -4.03 9.49 10.14
CA ARG A 71 -3.23 9.93 11.27
C ARG A 71 -3.73 11.28 11.78
N ILE A 72 -4.01 11.37 13.07
CA ILE A 72 -4.32 12.65 13.72
C ILE A 72 -3.03 13.47 13.80
N LYS A 73 -3.09 14.72 13.34
CA LYS A 73 -1.91 15.60 13.29
C LYS A 73 -1.52 16.07 14.69
N HIS A 74 -0.48 15.46 15.24
CA HIS A 74 0.25 15.97 16.39
C HIS A 74 1.67 16.35 15.97
N THR A 75 2.22 17.43 16.53
CA THR A 75 3.59 17.86 16.24
C THR A 75 4.60 16.91 16.89
N ARG A 76 5.75 16.70 16.23
CA ARG A 76 6.89 15.92 16.75
C ARG A 76 6.58 14.48 17.20
N THR A 77 5.57 13.86 16.60
CA THR A 77 5.26 12.44 16.81
C THR A 77 5.54 11.62 15.55
N THR A 78 5.95 10.38 15.76
CA THR A 78 6.06 9.35 14.73
C THR A 78 5.14 8.21 15.12
N ASP A 79 4.23 7.82 14.23
CA ASP A 79 3.18 6.85 14.52
C ASP A 79 3.23 5.72 13.50
N CYS A 80 2.92 4.49 13.94
CA CYS A 80 2.98 3.28 13.11
C CYS A 80 1.72 2.42 13.27
N VAL A 81 1.41 1.62 12.25
CA VAL A 81 0.34 0.62 12.27
C VAL A 81 0.83 -0.65 11.58
N ARG A 82 0.49 -1.81 12.13
CA ARG A 82 0.78 -3.11 11.52
C ARG A 82 -0.40 -3.62 10.70
N GLY A 83 -0.10 -4.43 9.69
CA GLY A 83 -1.10 -5.25 9.01
C GLY A 83 -1.59 -6.38 9.92
N ARG A 84 -2.76 -6.97 9.60
CA ARG A 84 -3.36 -8.04 10.41
C ARG A 84 -2.62 -9.39 10.32
N VAL A 85 -1.84 -9.60 9.26
CA VAL A 85 -1.17 -10.87 8.99
C VAL A 85 0.33 -10.70 9.12
N GLY A 86 0.95 -11.48 10.01
CA GLY A 86 2.40 -11.66 10.07
C GLY A 86 2.83 -12.73 9.07
N TYR A 87 3.55 -12.34 8.01
CA TYR A 87 4.09 -13.29 7.05
C TYR A 87 5.31 -13.99 7.63
N SER A 88 5.20 -15.30 7.82
CA SER A 88 6.35 -16.17 8.07
C SER A 88 6.39 -17.23 6.99
N LYS A 89 7.59 -17.59 6.54
CA LYS A 89 7.83 -18.85 5.84
C LYS A 89 8.64 -19.70 6.79
N VAL A 90 8.05 -20.76 7.30
CA VAL A 90 8.80 -21.77 8.04
C VAL A 90 9.33 -22.76 7.01
N SER A 91 10.57 -22.58 6.58
CA SER A 91 11.30 -23.62 5.86
C SER A 91 12.05 -24.45 6.90
N PHE A 92 11.40 -25.50 7.40
CA PHE A 92 12.16 -26.63 7.95
C PHE A 92 12.68 -27.41 6.74
N LEU A 93 14.00 -27.43 6.59
CA LEU A 93 14.69 -28.44 5.77
C LEU A 93 14.38 -29.83 6.34
#